data_AF-A0A3M0CHA8-F1
#
_entry.id   AF-A0A3M0CHA8-F1
#
_cell.length_a   1.000
_cell.length_b   1.000
_cell.length_c   1.000
_cell.angle_alpha   90.00
_cell.angle_beta   90.00
_cell.angle_gamma   90.00
#
_symmetry.space_group_name_H-M   'P 1'
#
loop_
_entity.id
_entity.type
_entity.pdbx_description
1 polymer ?
#
loop_
_entity_poly.entity_id
_entity_poly.type
_entity_poly.pdbx_seq_one_letter_code
_entity_poly.pdbx_strand_id
1 'polypeptide(L)'
;MIVEVTAVDWDAGSSRRAIVALVDHAGNEFKLVDYDGAELTIDWKPNHRYRISGCNVNKGGADYPVALEPSKRTRVESLGPSEDHTSLLVVGDTHVGRTNHPKMEARIDPVEAFATAVDYGIECGVDAVVHVGDIFHESASEGEATAVDQRVFALLEDASIPFYYVRGNHTAEQGEGVLTKRPLVSNLDTGGERIGSDVRVFGIDHAEEGELPWKRLSFPSRVSEPISILVVHQTLRQLSGPTAKSVDLDRIQRRFGGQFDLVVSGHHHDATMETRSGTTVMYTGAAERMSKNQDSTDRVAWLVTSAGSSVAIERYDIP
;
A
#
# COMPACT_ATOMS: atom_id res chain seq x y z
N MET A 1 -2.97 -29.79 12.05
CA MET A 1 -3.89 -28.73 12.53
C MET A 1 -3.63 -27.46 11.74
N ILE A 2 -4.65 -26.62 11.57
CA ILE A 2 -4.48 -25.25 11.08
C ILE A 2 -4.54 -24.35 12.31
N VAL A 3 -3.55 -23.50 12.45
CA VAL A 3 -3.41 -22.56 13.57
C VAL A 3 -3.05 -21.19 13.04
N GLU A 4 -3.48 -20.16 13.72
CA GLU A 4 -3.05 -18.78 13.54
C GLU A 4 -1.99 -18.42 14.58
N VAL A 5 -0.98 -17.66 14.19
CA VAL A 5 0.03 -17.10 15.09
C VAL A 5 -0.47 -15.81 15.70
N THR A 6 -0.57 -15.76 17.02
CA THR A 6 -1.00 -14.55 17.75
C THR A 6 0.19 -13.72 18.24
N ALA A 7 1.34 -14.35 18.49
CA ALA A 7 2.58 -13.68 18.86
C ALA A 7 3.80 -14.55 18.57
N VAL A 8 4.95 -13.91 18.35
CA VAL A 8 6.25 -14.58 18.16
C VAL A 8 7.29 -13.89 19.04
N ASP A 9 8.01 -14.70 19.81
CA ASP A 9 9.17 -14.28 20.58
C ASP A 9 10.42 -14.95 19.98
N TRP A 10 11.25 -14.14 19.31
CA TRP A 10 12.51 -14.59 18.68
C TRP A 10 13.70 -14.61 19.67
N ASP A 11 13.55 -14.09 20.89
CA ASP A 11 14.58 -14.11 21.95
C ASP A 11 14.30 -15.20 22.99
N ALA A 12 14.04 -16.41 22.50
CA ALA A 12 13.51 -17.52 23.30
C ALA A 12 14.56 -18.24 24.18
N GLY A 13 15.80 -17.75 24.23
CA GLY A 13 16.92 -18.32 24.98
C GLY A 13 17.66 -19.45 24.27
N SER A 14 18.58 -20.11 24.98
CA SER A 14 19.54 -21.07 24.38
C SER A 14 18.87 -22.27 23.72
N SER A 15 19.32 -22.61 22.51
CA SER A 15 18.83 -23.72 21.68
C SER A 15 17.38 -23.60 21.21
N ARG A 16 16.77 -22.42 21.34
CA ARG A 16 15.44 -22.09 20.83
C ARG A 16 15.56 -20.92 19.86
N ARG A 17 14.98 -21.11 18.68
CA ARG A 17 14.92 -20.12 17.62
C ARG A 17 13.75 -19.16 17.84
N ALA A 18 12.60 -19.68 18.27
CA ALA A 18 11.44 -18.88 18.63
C ALA A 18 10.48 -19.60 19.60
N ILE A 19 9.67 -18.81 20.30
CA ILE A 19 8.44 -19.25 20.96
C ILE A 19 7.27 -18.62 20.23
N VAL A 20 6.32 -19.46 19.80
CA VAL A 20 5.19 -19.04 18.97
C VAL A 20 3.90 -19.31 19.71
N ALA A 21 3.11 -18.27 19.96
CA ALA A 21 1.77 -18.37 20.48
C ALA A 21 0.80 -18.62 19.31
N LEU A 22 -0.08 -19.60 19.47
CA LEU A 22 -0.93 -20.11 18.41
C LEU A 22 -2.37 -20.27 18.89
N VAL A 23 -3.33 -20.09 18.00
CA VAL A 23 -4.75 -20.39 18.24
C VAL A 23 -5.33 -21.21 17.09
N ASP A 24 -6.18 -22.21 17.36
CA ASP A 24 -6.91 -22.90 16.30
C ASP A 24 -8.28 -22.26 16.02
N HIS A 25 -8.96 -22.72 14.96
CA HIS A 25 -10.30 -22.25 14.58
C HIS A 25 -11.40 -22.42 15.66
N ALA A 26 -11.16 -23.25 16.68
CA ALA A 26 -12.08 -23.46 17.79
C ALA A 26 -11.73 -22.58 19.01
N GLY A 27 -10.73 -21.70 18.88
CA GLY A 27 -10.26 -20.82 19.96
C GLY A 27 -9.36 -21.51 20.97
N ASN A 28 -8.86 -22.72 20.68
CA ASN A 28 -7.92 -23.38 21.57
C ASN A 28 -6.53 -22.75 21.42
N GLU A 29 -5.90 -22.43 22.53
CA GLU A 29 -4.56 -21.84 22.57
C GLU A 29 -3.47 -22.93 22.65
N PHE A 30 -2.37 -22.72 21.92
CA PHE A 30 -1.20 -23.57 21.90
C PHE A 30 0.07 -22.74 22.00
N LYS A 31 1.14 -23.35 22.51
CA LYS A 31 2.49 -22.82 22.42
C LYS A 31 3.35 -23.75 21.60
N LEU A 32 3.98 -23.25 20.54
CA LEU A 32 5.00 -23.97 19.80
C LEU A 32 6.39 -23.47 20.19
N VAL A 33 7.30 -24.41 20.47
CA VAL A 33 8.71 -24.11 20.75
C VAL A 33 9.52 -24.50 19.52
N ASP A 34 9.94 -23.51 18.73
CA ASP A 34 10.81 -23.71 17.58
C ASP A 34 12.25 -23.79 18.09
N TYR A 35 12.82 -24.99 18.12
CA TYR A 35 14.17 -25.25 18.61
C TYR A 35 15.08 -25.72 17.49
N ASP A 36 16.38 -25.40 17.57
CA ASP A 36 17.32 -25.58 16.46
C ASP A 36 17.33 -27.01 15.89
N GLY A 37 17.19 -28.02 16.77
CA GLY A 37 17.17 -29.44 16.39
C GLY A 37 15.93 -29.91 15.62
N ALA A 38 14.87 -29.11 15.56
CA ALA A 38 13.71 -29.38 14.72
C ALA A 38 13.95 -29.02 13.24
N GLU A 39 14.99 -28.23 12.95
CA GLU A 39 15.39 -27.81 11.61
C GLU A 39 14.25 -27.11 10.83
N LEU A 40 13.40 -26.36 11.52
CA LEU A 40 12.39 -25.53 10.87
C LEU A 40 13.05 -24.27 10.27
N THR A 41 12.71 -23.95 9.03
CA THR A 41 13.20 -22.77 8.30
C THR A 41 12.14 -21.67 8.17
N ILE A 42 11.10 -21.72 9.00
CA ILE A 42 9.92 -20.86 8.88
C ILE A 42 10.19 -19.49 9.51
N ASP A 43 9.86 -18.42 8.80
CA ASP A 43 9.72 -17.10 9.41
C ASP A 43 8.28 -16.96 9.92
N TRP A 44 8.11 -17.06 11.24
CA TRP A 44 6.79 -16.98 11.87
C TRP A 44 6.31 -15.53 11.86
N LYS A 45 5.14 -15.29 11.28
CA LYS A 45 4.51 -13.97 11.21
C LYS A 45 3.26 -13.94 12.09
N PRO A 46 3.10 -12.96 12.99
CA PRO A 46 1.81 -12.71 13.63
C PRO A 46 0.69 -12.54 12.61
N ASN A 47 -0.53 -12.94 12.98
CA ASN A 47 -1.72 -12.94 12.13
C ASN A 47 -1.56 -13.79 10.85
N HIS A 48 -0.68 -14.80 10.86
CA HIS A 48 -0.58 -15.79 9.79
C HIS A 48 -1.07 -17.17 10.23
N ARG A 49 -1.73 -17.85 9.30
CA ARG A 49 -2.15 -19.23 9.43
C ARG A 49 -1.09 -20.17 8.91
N TYR A 50 -0.92 -21.27 9.63
CA TYR A 50 0.00 -22.34 9.27
C TYR A 50 -0.69 -23.69 9.42
N ARG A 51 -0.45 -24.59 8.46
CA ARG A 51 -0.77 -26.00 8.58
C ARG A 51 0.42 -26.71 9.21
N ILE A 52 0.23 -27.17 10.45
CA ILE A 52 1.24 -27.92 11.18
C ILE A 52 0.84 -29.40 11.21
N SER A 53 1.74 -30.28 10.80
CA SER A 53 1.54 -31.74 10.83
C SER A 53 2.81 -32.46 11.29
N GLY A 54 2.68 -33.69 11.81
CA GLY A 54 3.83 -34.46 12.32
C GLY A 54 4.53 -33.81 13.52
N CYS A 55 3.82 -32.98 14.29
CA CYS A 55 4.31 -32.31 15.49
C CYS A 55 3.89 -33.09 16.74
N ASN A 56 4.75 -33.16 17.76
CA ASN A 56 4.39 -33.79 19.02
C ASN A 56 3.49 -32.85 19.82
N VAL A 57 2.49 -33.42 20.50
CA VAL A 57 1.53 -32.68 21.31
C VAL A 57 1.68 -33.13 22.75
N ASN A 58 2.10 -32.22 23.62
CA ASN A 58 2.31 -32.45 25.04
C ASN A 58 1.35 -31.60 25.87
N LYS A 59 1.11 -32.03 27.11
CA LYS A 59 0.37 -31.25 28.09
C LYS A 59 1.19 -29.99 28.45
N GLY A 60 0.56 -28.82 28.35
CA GLY A 60 1.22 -27.55 28.60
C GLY A 60 1.42 -27.23 30.09
N GLY A 61 1.95 -26.02 30.35
CA GLY A 61 2.24 -25.48 31.68
C GLY A 61 1.15 -24.56 32.21
N ALA A 62 1.48 -23.70 33.17
CA ALA A 62 0.53 -22.74 33.75
C ALA A 62 0.06 -21.68 32.74
N ASP A 63 0.91 -21.30 31.78
CA ASP A 63 0.67 -20.19 30.86
C ASP A 63 0.05 -20.62 29.52
N TYR A 64 -0.07 -21.92 29.26
CA TYR A 64 -0.62 -22.47 28.02
C TYR A 64 -1.08 -23.91 28.24
N PRO A 65 -2.29 -24.30 27.76
CA PRO A 65 -2.85 -25.61 28.06
C PRO A 65 -2.18 -26.73 27.25
N VAL A 66 -1.63 -26.44 26.06
CA VAL A 66 -1.02 -27.42 25.15
C VAL A 66 0.30 -26.91 24.59
N ALA A 67 1.32 -27.77 24.61
CA ALA A 67 2.62 -27.52 24.00
C ALA A 67 2.77 -28.32 22.70
N LEU A 68 3.14 -27.64 21.62
CA LEU A 68 3.57 -28.25 20.38
C LEU A 68 5.10 -28.28 20.37
N GLU A 69 5.65 -29.49 20.27
CA GLU A 69 7.08 -29.72 20.18
C GLU A 69 7.40 -30.27 18.79
N PRO A 70 7.89 -29.42 17.87
CA PRO A 70 8.32 -29.83 16.55
C PRO A 70 9.39 -30.92 16.63
N SER A 71 9.63 -31.61 15.53
CA SER A 71 10.74 -32.55 15.36
C SER A 71 11.12 -32.58 13.88
N LYS A 72 12.12 -33.37 13.50
CA LYS A 72 12.49 -33.55 12.08
C LYS A 72 11.35 -34.08 11.19
N ARG A 73 10.30 -34.66 11.80
CA ARG A 73 9.09 -35.13 11.09
C ARG A 73 8.03 -34.05 10.92
N THR A 74 8.16 -32.94 11.64
CA THR A 74 7.21 -31.85 11.56
C THR A 74 7.26 -31.22 10.18
N ARG A 75 6.08 -30.90 9.67
CA ARG A 75 5.88 -30.15 8.43
C ARG A 75 5.02 -28.96 8.76
N VAL A 76 5.51 -27.79 8.34
CA VAL A 76 4.83 -26.52 8.49
C VAL A 76 4.67 -25.94 7.10
N GLU A 77 3.44 -25.62 6.74
CA GLU A 77 3.09 -24.96 5.50
C GLU A 77 2.42 -23.63 5.86
N SER A 78 2.96 -22.52 5.35
CA SER A 78 2.30 -21.23 5.46
C SER A 78 1.02 -21.24 4.63
N LEU A 79 -0.10 -20.84 5.23
CA LEU A 79 -1.40 -20.69 4.55
C LEU A 79 -1.74 -19.22 4.29
N GLY A 80 -0.78 -18.32 4.52
CA GLY A 80 -1.02 -16.87 4.47
C GLY A 80 -1.74 -16.34 5.72
N PRO A 81 -2.10 -15.06 5.73
CA PRO A 81 -2.71 -14.40 6.87
C PRO A 81 -4.05 -15.01 7.33
N SER A 82 -4.40 -14.76 8.60
CA SER A 82 -5.61 -15.23 9.27
C SER A 82 -6.85 -14.44 8.89
N GLU A 83 -6.71 -13.13 8.76
CA GLU A 83 -7.70 -12.27 8.12
C GLU A 83 -7.37 -12.11 6.64
N ASP A 84 -8.38 -11.79 5.84
CA ASP A 84 -8.12 -11.19 4.54
C ASP A 84 -7.35 -9.89 4.79
N HIS A 85 -6.12 -9.81 4.29
CA HIS A 85 -5.34 -8.58 4.25
C HIS A 85 -5.19 -8.20 2.78
N THR A 86 -5.34 -6.91 2.49
CA THR A 86 -4.92 -6.33 1.22
C THR A 86 -3.84 -5.29 1.51
N SER A 87 -2.75 -5.37 0.77
CA SER A 87 -1.62 -4.46 0.84
C SER A 87 -1.45 -3.70 -0.48
N LEU A 88 -1.23 -2.40 -0.39
CA LEU A 88 -1.07 -1.50 -1.53
C LEU A 88 0.24 -0.74 -1.39
N LEU A 89 1.01 -0.62 -2.47
CA LEU A 89 2.02 0.42 -2.56
C LEU A 89 1.37 1.69 -3.11
N VAL A 90 1.39 2.77 -2.34
CA VAL A 90 0.91 4.09 -2.77
C VAL A 90 2.09 5.02 -3.05
N VAL A 91 2.15 5.55 -4.27
CA VAL A 91 3.21 6.44 -4.76
C VAL A 91 2.56 7.71 -5.33
N GLY A 92 3.24 8.85 -5.28
CA GLY A 92 2.74 10.11 -5.84
C GLY A 92 3.81 10.93 -6.51
N ASP A 93 3.36 11.82 -7.39
CA ASP A 93 4.13 12.95 -7.93
C ASP A 93 5.55 12.56 -8.34
N THR A 94 5.67 11.51 -9.16
CA THR A 94 6.98 11.04 -9.66
C THR A 94 7.57 12.04 -10.64
N HIS A 95 6.75 12.73 -11.45
CA HIS A 95 7.20 13.76 -12.40
C HIS A 95 8.30 13.28 -13.36
N VAL A 96 8.15 12.07 -13.92
CA VAL A 96 9.05 11.54 -14.94
C VAL A 96 9.17 12.52 -16.11
N GLY A 97 10.40 12.82 -16.54
CA GLY A 97 10.70 13.91 -17.49
C GLY A 97 11.38 15.12 -16.85
N ARG A 98 11.40 15.22 -15.52
CA ARG A 98 12.25 16.19 -14.82
C ARG A 98 13.62 15.59 -14.55
N THR A 99 14.68 16.37 -14.80
CA THR A 99 16.08 15.95 -14.55
C THR A 99 16.84 16.88 -13.60
N ASN A 100 16.16 17.92 -13.10
CA ASN A 100 16.70 18.87 -12.13
C ASN A 100 15.66 19.17 -11.07
N HIS A 101 16.12 19.29 -9.83
CA HIS A 101 15.30 19.70 -8.70
C HIS A 101 14.62 21.05 -9.00
N PRO A 102 13.36 21.27 -8.62
CA PRO A 102 12.63 22.51 -8.95
C PRO A 102 13.15 23.82 -8.35
N LYS A 103 14.21 23.80 -7.54
CA LYS A 103 14.68 24.96 -6.75
C LYS A 103 16.17 24.87 -6.44
N MET A 104 16.66 23.68 -6.13
CA MET A 104 18.08 23.44 -5.85
C MET A 104 18.84 23.14 -7.14
N GLU A 105 20.12 23.48 -7.20
CA GLU A 105 21.02 23.09 -8.30
C GLU A 105 21.47 21.63 -8.12
N ALA A 106 20.50 20.70 -8.16
CA ALA A 106 20.72 19.27 -7.99
C ALA A 106 20.06 18.48 -9.12
N ARG A 107 20.75 17.44 -9.59
CA ARG A 107 20.17 16.42 -10.47
C ARG A 107 19.26 15.50 -9.67
N ILE A 108 18.21 15.03 -10.32
CA ILE A 108 17.23 14.07 -9.78
C ILE A 108 16.95 13.01 -10.85
N ASP A 109 16.50 11.84 -10.42
CA ASP A 109 16.17 10.73 -11.34
C ASP A 109 14.79 10.14 -10.99
N PRO A 110 13.71 10.78 -11.48
CA PRO A 110 12.35 10.29 -11.31
C PRO A 110 12.11 8.85 -11.76
N VAL A 111 12.78 8.41 -12.83
CA VAL A 111 12.60 7.04 -13.34
C VAL A 111 13.18 6.06 -12.36
N GLU A 112 14.38 6.33 -11.84
CA GLU A 112 15.02 5.49 -10.82
C GLU A 112 14.21 5.45 -9.53
N ALA A 113 13.77 6.61 -9.04
CA ALA A 113 12.99 6.70 -7.81
C ALA A 113 11.66 5.94 -7.93
N PHE A 114 10.97 6.06 -9.06
CA PHE A 114 9.73 5.34 -9.31
C PHE A 114 9.96 3.82 -9.41
N ALA A 115 10.98 3.40 -10.16
CA ALA A 115 11.34 1.98 -10.26
C ALA A 115 11.70 1.40 -8.89
N THR A 116 12.48 2.11 -8.08
CA THR A 116 12.88 1.66 -6.73
C THR A 116 11.69 1.47 -5.81
N ALA A 117 10.72 2.40 -5.83
CA ALA A 117 9.50 2.25 -5.04
C ALA A 117 8.69 1.02 -5.47
N VAL A 118 8.57 0.80 -6.78
CA VAL A 118 7.84 -0.34 -7.34
C VAL A 118 8.52 -1.66 -7.03
N ASP A 119 9.85 -1.73 -7.15
CA ASP A 119 10.65 -2.89 -6.76
C ASP A 119 10.39 -3.24 -5.29
N TYR A 120 10.39 -2.26 -4.39
CA TYR A 120 10.03 -2.46 -2.99
C TYR A 120 8.61 -3.03 -2.81
N GLY A 121 7.63 -2.52 -3.57
CA GLY A 121 6.26 -3.06 -3.57
C GLY A 121 6.20 -4.52 -4.03
N ILE A 122 6.92 -4.87 -5.10
CA ILE A 122 7.03 -6.24 -5.61
C ILE A 122 7.69 -7.14 -4.56
N GLU A 123 8.78 -6.69 -3.92
CA GLU A 123 9.48 -7.42 -2.86
C GLU A 123 8.57 -7.67 -1.63
N CYS A 124 7.71 -6.71 -1.32
CA CYS A 124 6.70 -6.84 -0.26
C CYS A 124 5.53 -7.76 -0.66
N GLY A 125 5.36 -8.05 -1.95
CA GLY A 125 4.25 -8.84 -2.47
C GLY A 125 2.91 -8.12 -2.39
N VAL A 126 2.88 -6.82 -2.70
CA VAL A 126 1.64 -6.03 -2.64
C VAL A 126 0.57 -6.52 -3.62
N ASP A 127 -0.69 -6.36 -3.27
CA ASP A 127 -1.84 -6.75 -4.09
C ASP A 127 -2.10 -5.76 -5.23
N ALA A 128 -1.65 -4.51 -5.10
CA ALA A 128 -1.64 -3.53 -6.19
C ALA A 128 -0.66 -2.37 -5.91
N VAL A 129 -0.33 -1.65 -6.98
CA VAL A 129 0.31 -0.34 -6.90
C VAL A 129 -0.70 0.73 -7.26
N VAL A 130 -0.76 1.82 -6.49
CA VAL A 130 -1.65 2.96 -6.70
C VAL A 130 -0.82 4.24 -6.83
N HIS A 131 -0.98 4.96 -7.93
CA HIS A 131 -0.31 6.25 -8.15
C HIS A 131 -1.28 7.43 -8.07
N VAL A 132 -1.00 8.40 -7.21
CA VAL A 132 -1.91 9.51 -6.90
C VAL A 132 -1.83 10.69 -7.89
N GLY A 133 -1.46 10.43 -9.14
CA GLY A 133 -1.31 11.45 -10.20
C GLY A 133 0.10 12.02 -10.37
N ASP A 134 0.30 12.78 -11.45
CA ASP A 134 1.58 13.32 -11.92
C ASP A 134 2.68 12.25 -12.09
N ILE A 135 2.35 11.17 -12.81
CA ILE A 135 3.34 10.15 -13.21
C ILE A 135 4.39 10.77 -14.14
N PHE A 136 3.91 11.50 -15.15
CA PHE A 136 4.74 12.13 -16.16
C PHE A 136 4.59 13.65 -16.11
N HIS A 137 5.72 14.36 -16.20
CA HIS A 137 5.78 15.78 -16.48
C HIS A 137 5.72 16.01 -18.00
N GLU A 138 5.28 17.17 -18.48
CA GLU A 138 5.14 17.46 -19.94
C GLU A 138 6.47 17.37 -20.70
N SER A 139 7.60 17.39 -19.97
CA SER A 139 8.94 17.26 -20.53
C SER A 139 9.42 15.82 -20.68
N ALA A 140 8.59 14.82 -20.35
CA ALA A 140 8.95 13.41 -20.51
C ALA A 140 9.27 13.09 -21.96
N SER A 141 10.47 12.53 -22.18
CA SER A 141 10.89 12.02 -23.48
C SER A 141 10.31 10.62 -23.74
N GLU A 142 10.33 10.20 -25.01
CA GLU A 142 9.98 8.83 -25.39
C GLU A 142 10.89 7.79 -24.71
N GLY A 143 12.17 8.13 -24.50
CA GLY A 143 13.13 7.27 -23.80
C GLY A 143 12.77 7.08 -22.33
N GLU A 144 12.36 8.14 -21.64
CA GLU A 144 11.92 8.05 -20.24
C GLU A 144 10.59 7.31 -20.11
N ALA A 145 9.63 7.56 -21.01
CA ALA A 145 8.38 6.80 -21.04
C ALA A 145 8.64 5.30 -21.28
N THR A 146 9.54 4.96 -22.20
CA THR A 146 9.95 3.58 -22.47
C THR A 146 10.67 2.96 -21.26
N ALA A 147 11.50 3.73 -20.54
CA ALA A 147 12.17 3.25 -19.35
C ALA A 147 11.17 2.93 -18.23
N VAL A 148 10.16 3.78 -18.01
CA VAL A 148 9.05 3.48 -17.06
C VAL A 148 8.29 2.23 -17.50
N ASP A 149 7.97 2.11 -18.79
CA ASP A 149 7.29 0.93 -19.32
C ASP A 149 8.03 -0.38 -18.98
N GLN A 150 9.35 -0.39 -19.18
CA GLN A 150 10.19 -1.57 -18.97
C GLN A 150 10.53 -1.84 -17.51
N ARG A 151 10.75 -0.79 -16.71
CA ARG A 151 11.25 -0.89 -15.34
C ARG A 151 10.16 -0.86 -14.29
N VAL A 152 8.94 -0.47 -14.64
CA VAL A 152 7.80 -0.42 -13.71
C VAL A 152 6.71 -1.34 -14.22
N PHE A 153 6.08 -1.00 -15.35
CA PHE A 153 4.85 -1.68 -15.73
C PHE A 153 5.07 -3.11 -16.22
N ALA A 154 6.18 -3.39 -16.91
CA ALA A 154 6.54 -4.76 -17.28
C ALA A 154 6.80 -5.65 -16.07
N LEU A 155 7.50 -5.15 -15.04
CA LEU A 155 7.79 -5.92 -13.84
C LEU A 155 6.52 -6.20 -13.03
N LEU A 156 5.62 -5.23 -12.93
CA LEU A 156 4.31 -5.40 -12.30
C LEU A 156 3.46 -6.43 -13.05
N GLU A 157 3.48 -6.41 -14.39
CA GLU A 157 2.78 -7.40 -15.20
C GLU A 157 3.34 -8.82 -15.02
N ASP A 158 4.67 -8.96 -15.01
CA ASP A 158 5.33 -10.24 -14.74
C ASP A 158 5.02 -10.77 -13.33
N ALA A 159 4.89 -9.87 -12.35
CA ALA A 159 4.47 -10.19 -10.98
C ALA A 159 2.95 -10.37 -10.81
N SER A 160 2.16 -10.12 -11.86
CA SER A 160 0.68 -10.11 -11.82
C SER A 160 0.09 -9.11 -10.80
N ILE A 161 0.77 -7.98 -10.60
CA ILE A 161 0.35 -6.90 -9.69
C ILE A 161 -0.28 -5.78 -10.53
N PRO A 162 -1.58 -5.46 -10.37
CA PRO A 162 -2.22 -4.37 -11.09
C PRO A 162 -1.69 -2.99 -10.65
N PHE A 163 -1.64 -2.08 -11.61
CA PHE A 163 -1.28 -0.68 -11.41
C PHE A 163 -2.48 0.23 -11.66
N TYR A 164 -2.85 0.98 -10.65
CA TYR A 164 -3.97 1.91 -10.68
C TYR A 164 -3.48 3.35 -10.55
N TYR A 165 -4.11 4.29 -11.26
CA TYR A 165 -3.73 5.69 -11.16
C TYR A 165 -4.89 6.65 -11.33
N VAL A 166 -4.76 7.85 -10.78
CA VAL A 166 -5.51 9.03 -11.23
C VAL A 166 -4.61 9.92 -12.07
N ARG A 167 -5.17 10.72 -12.98
CA ARG A 167 -4.39 11.75 -13.68
C ARG A 167 -4.18 12.95 -12.77
N GLY A 168 -2.96 13.47 -12.77
CA GLY A 168 -2.65 14.73 -12.11
C GLY A 168 -2.81 15.93 -13.05
N ASN A 169 -2.19 17.05 -12.70
CA ASN A 169 -2.21 18.25 -13.52
C ASN A 169 -1.11 18.29 -14.59
N HIS A 170 -0.18 17.33 -14.56
CA HIS A 170 0.83 17.11 -15.59
C HIS A 170 0.53 15.85 -16.41
N THR A 171 0.86 15.89 -17.71
CA THR A 171 0.79 14.73 -18.61
C THR A 171 1.78 14.86 -19.76
N ALA A 172 2.15 13.75 -20.37
CA ALA A 172 2.95 13.71 -21.59
C ALA A 172 2.36 12.70 -22.57
N GLU A 173 2.33 13.04 -23.86
CA GLU A 173 1.77 12.17 -24.91
C GLU A 173 2.43 10.79 -24.93
N GLN A 174 3.75 10.75 -24.78
CA GLN A 174 4.53 9.52 -24.73
C GLN A 174 4.16 8.68 -23.49
N GLY A 175 3.94 9.34 -22.35
CA GLY A 175 3.51 8.72 -21.10
C GLY A 175 2.10 8.14 -21.18
N GLU A 176 1.12 8.89 -21.70
CA GLU A 176 -0.23 8.38 -21.95
C GLU A 176 -0.22 7.20 -22.92
N GLY A 177 0.65 7.25 -23.92
CA GLY A 177 0.88 6.16 -24.85
C GLY A 177 1.33 4.87 -24.16
N VAL A 178 2.05 4.93 -23.04
CA VAL A 178 2.43 3.76 -22.24
C VAL A 178 1.29 3.33 -21.33
N LEU A 179 0.67 4.26 -20.60
CA LEU A 179 -0.42 3.98 -19.66
C LEU A 179 -1.63 3.28 -20.31
N THR A 180 -1.92 3.60 -21.57
CA THR A 180 -3.08 3.05 -22.30
C THR A 180 -2.81 1.74 -23.03
N LYS A 181 -1.56 1.27 -23.06
CA LYS A 181 -1.17 0.05 -23.81
C LYS A 181 -1.24 -1.24 -23.00
N ARG A 182 -1.19 -1.16 -21.67
CA ARG A 182 -1.06 -2.35 -20.82
C ARG A 182 -2.37 -2.77 -20.18
N PRO A 183 -2.64 -4.09 -20.11
CA PRO A 183 -3.91 -4.60 -19.59
C PRO A 183 -4.06 -4.42 -18.08
N LEU A 184 -2.96 -4.43 -17.32
CA LEU A 184 -2.97 -4.28 -15.86
C LEU A 184 -2.76 -2.84 -15.39
N VAL A 185 -2.73 -1.87 -16.31
CA VAL A 185 -2.59 -0.45 -16.00
C VAL A 185 -3.94 0.21 -16.23
N SER A 186 -4.56 0.77 -15.19
CA SER A 186 -5.93 1.30 -15.27
C SER A 186 -6.09 2.62 -14.53
N ASN A 187 -6.81 3.55 -15.17
CA ASN A 187 -7.20 4.79 -14.53
C ASN A 187 -8.39 4.55 -13.59
N LEU A 188 -8.26 4.96 -12.34
CA LEU A 188 -9.32 4.86 -11.34
C LEU A 188 -10.40 5.90 -11.58
N ASP A 189 -11.65 5.52 -11.32
CA ASP A 189 -12.80 6.41 -11.36
C ASP A 189 -13.70 6.23 -10.12
N THR A 190 -14.87 6.87 -10.14
CA THR A 190 -15.82 6.81 -9.02
C THR A 190 -16.61 5.50 -8.94
N GLY A 191 -16.48 4.59 -9.90
CA GLY A 191 -17.01 3.22 -9.83
C GLY A 191 -16.18 2.32 -8.90
N GLY A 192 -14.88 2.59 -8.83
CA GLY A 192 -13.93 1.96 -7.92
C GLY A 192 -13.57 0.52 -8.27
N GLU A 193 -12.33 0.17 -7.94
CA GLU A 193 -11.74 -1.14 -8.20
C GLU A 193 -11.62 -1.93 -6.89
N ARG A 194 -11.98 -3.22 -6.94
CA ARG A 194 -11.80 -4.12 -5.79
C ARG A 194 -10.39 -4.68 -5.82
N ILE A 195 -9.69 -4.55 -4.71
CA ILE A 195 -8.33 -5.08 -4.54
C ILE A 195 -8.37 -6.06 -3.36
N GLY A 196 -7.82 -7.25 -3.59
CA GLY A 196 -7.91 -8.37 -2.66
C GLY A 196 -9.35 -8.68 -2.25
N SER A 197 -9.56 -9.01 -0.98
CA SER A 197 -10.88 -9.38 -0.48
C SER A 197 -11.71 -8.20 0.00
N ASP A 198 -11.04 -7.17 0.48
CA ASP A 198 -11.50 -6.31 1.56
C ASP A 198 -11.26 -4.80 1.32
N VAL A 199 -10.59 -4.43 0.23
CA VAL A 199 -10.36 -3.03 -0.13
C VAL A 199 -11.06 -2.68 -1.44
N ARG A 200 -11.69 -1.50 -1.46
CA ARG A 200 -12.14 -0.86 -2.69
C ARG A 200 -11.49 0.52 -2.85
N VAL A 201 -10.86 0.74 -4.00
CA VAL A 201 -10.13 1.97 -4.31
C VAL A 201 -10.87 2.76 -5.38
N PHE A 202 -11.13 4.03 -5.10
CA PHE A 202 -11.82 4.97 -5.97
C PHE A 202 -10.86 6.04 -6.47
N GLY A 203 -11.15 6.63 -7.64
CA GLY A 203 -10.35 7.68 -8.25
C GLY A 203 -11.13 8.91 -8.64
N ILE A 204 -10.49 10.08 -8.51
CA ILE A 204 -10.91 11.31 -9.18
C ILE A 204 -9.65 11.97 -9.77
N ASP A 205 -9.60 12.05 -11.10
CA ASP A 205 -8.59 12.80 -11.83
C ASP A 205 -8.58 14.30 -11.41
N HIS A 206 -7.42 14.94 -11.56
CA HIS A 206 -7.27 16.37 -11.31
C HIS A 206 -8.28 17.20 -12.13
N ALA A 207 -8.72 18.30 -11.53
CA ALA A 207 -9.54 19.32 -12.15
C ALA A 207 -8.96 20.69 -11.82
N GLU A 208 -8.74 21.48 -12.86
CA GLU A 208 -8.21 22.84 -12.77
C GLU A 208 -9.01 23.70 -11.78
N GLU A 209 -8.28 24.57 -11.07
CA GLU A 209 -8.86 25.53 -10.12
C GLU A 209 -9.73 24.89 -9.00
N GLY A 210 -9.58 23.59 -8.74
CA GLY A 210 -10.41 22.85 -7.78
C GLY A 210 -11.87 22.67 -8.25
N GLU A 211 -12.17 22.92 -9.52
CA GLU A 211 -13.51 22.81 -10.10
C GLU A 211 -13.83 21.36 -10.50
N LEU A 212 -13.95 20.49 -9.51
CA LEU A 212 -14.35 19.10 -9.76
C LEU A 212 -15.68 19.02 -10.54
N PRO A 213 -15.87 18.01 -11.41
CA PRO A 213 -17.09 17.82 -12.18
C PRO A 213 -18.22 17.28 -11.29
N TRP A 214 -18.70 18.09 -10.35
CA TRP A 214 -19.60 17.70 -9.25
C TRP A 214 -20.88 17.00 -9.68
N LYS A 215 -21.37 17.20 -10.91
CA LYS A 215 -22.57 16.50 -11.41
C LYS A 215 -22.27 15.08 -11.91
N ARG A 216 -21.01 14.80 -12.26
CA ARG A 216 -20.54 13.51 -12.80
C ARG A 216 -19.95 12.61 -11.72
N LEU A 217 -19.51 13.19 -10.59
CA LEU A 217 -19.06 12.41 -9.43
C LEU A 217 -20.22 11.62 -8.82
N SER A 218 -20.25 10.32 -9.11
CA SER A 218 -21.26 9.37 -8.67
C SER A 218 -20.58 8.11 -8.17
N PHE A 219 -20.75 7.81 -6.89
CA PHE A 219 -20.24 6.60 -6.26
C PHE A 219 -21.35 5.55 -6.12
N PRO A 220 -21.01 4.25 -6.03
CA PRO A 220 -21.94 3.23 -5.59
C PRO A 220 -22.60 3.62 -4.26
N SER A 221 -23.87 3.26 -4.07
CA SER A 221 -24.55 3.58 -2.81
C SER A 221 -23.95 2.86 -1.60
N ARG A 222 -23.40 1.66 -1.81
CA ARG A 222 -22.68 0.83 -0.85
C ARG A 222 -21.67 -0.04 -1.59
N VAL A 223 -20.67 -0.48 -0.86
CA VAL A 223 -19.71 -1.50 -1.27
C VAL A 223 -19.70 -2.63 -0.24
N SER A 224 -19.21 -3.80 -0.63
CA SER A 224 -19.13 -4.97 0.26
C SER A 224 -17.84 -5.00 1.08
N GLU A 225 -16.82 -4.34 0.56
CA GLU A 225 -15.48 -4.23 1.08
C GLU A 225 -15.50 -3.37 2.36
N PRO A 226 -14.93 -3.85 3.48
CA PRO A 226 -14.89 -3.10 4.74
C PRO A 226 -14.06 -1.83 4.66
N ILE A 227 -13.06 -1.76 3.76
CA ILE A 227 -12.20 -0.59 3.59
C ILE A 227 -12.45 0.07 2.24
N SER A 228 -12.73 1.37 2.27
CA SER A 228 -12.85 2.22 1.08
C SER A 228 -11.80 3.32 1.06
N ILE A 229 -11.00 3.35 -0.01
CA ILE A 229 -9.93 4.32 -0.21
C ILE A 229 -10.29 5.25 -1.37
N LEU A 230 -10.16 6.56 -1.16
CA LEU A 230 -10.28 7.55 -2.23
C LEU A 230 -8.90 8.07 -2.63
N VAL A 231 -8.59 7.98 -3.92
CA VAL A 231 -7.41 8.55 -4.55
C VAL A 231 -7.82 9.78 -5.35
N VAL A 232 -7.16 10.91 -5.09
CA VAL A 232 -7.36 12.15 -5.85
C VAL A 232 -6.03 12.82 -6.15
N HIS A 233 -6.07 13.83 -7.00
CA HIS A 233 -4.92 14.71 -7.22
C HIS A 233 -5.38 16.17 -7.12
N GLN A 234 -5.47 16.70 -5.90
CA GLN A 234 -6.03 18.02 -5.63
C GLN A 234 -5.40 18.66 -4.38
N THR A 235 -5.36 19.99 -4.30
CA THR A 235 -5.20 20.65 -2.99
C THR A 235 -6.48 20.44 -2.18
N LEU A 236 -6.40 19.74 -1.05
CA LEU A 236 -7.49 19.51 -0.11
C LEU A 236 -7.55 20.60 0.97
N ARG A 237 -8.72 21.19 1.16
CA ARG A 237 -8.98 22.20 2.19
C ARG A 237 -8.64 21.72 3.60
N GLN A 238 -8.83 20.43 3.88
CA GLN A 238 -8.68 19.84 5.21
C GLN A 238 -7.21 19.83 5.68
N LEU A 239 -6.27 19.74 4.74
CA LEU A 239 -4.83 19.75 5.01
C LEU A 239 -4.19 21.13 4.76
N SER A 240 -4.58 21.80 3.66
CA SER A 240 -3.93 23.06 3.24
C SER A 240 -4.68 24.33 3.64
N GLY A 241 -5.85 24.20 4.28
CA GLY A 241 -6.73 25.32 4.58
C GLY A 241 -7.56 25.78 3.36
N PRO A 242 -8.54 26.67 3.58
CA PRO A 242 -9.41 27.15 2.51
C PRO A 242 -8.68 28.13 1.59
N THR A 243 -8.63 27.81 0.31
CA THR A 243 -8.19 28.71 -0.77
C THR A 243 -9.21 28.69 -1.92
N ALA A 244 -9.04 29.57 -2.91
CA ALA A 244 -9.90 29.56 -4.11
C ALA A 244 -9.82 28.24 -4.89
N LYS A 245 -8.68 27.54 -4.83
CA LYS A 245 -8.42 26.30 -5.56
C LYS A 245 -8.53 25.04 -4.71
N SER A 246 -8.66 25.19 -3.38
CA SER A 246 -8.75 24.04 -2.49
C SER A 246 -10.11 23.35 -2.65
N VAL A 247 -10.07 22.04 -2.85
CA VAL A 247 -11.26 21.19 -2.89
C VAL A 247 -11.70 20.85 -1.47
N ASP A 248 -13.01 20.98 -1.22
CA ASP A 248 -13.63 20.58 0.04
C ASP A 248 -13.85 19.06 0.08
N LEU A 249 -13.00 18.33 0.81
CA LEU A 249 -13.11 16.88 0.95
C LEU A 249 -14.44 16.45 1.55
N ASP A 250 -15.01 17.22 2.50
CA ASP A 250 -16.30 16.89 3.10
C ASP A 250 -17.42 16.86 2.06
N ARG A 251 -17.30 17.67 0.99
CA ARG A 251 -18.23 17.65 -0.14
C ARG A 251 -18.11 16.38 -0.96
N ILE A 252 -16.91 15.82 -1.12
CA ILE A 252 -16.70 14.53 -1.79
C ILE A 252 -17.20 13.39 -0.90
N GLN A 253 -16.82 13.37 0.38
CA GLN A 253 -17.27 12.39 1.38
C GLN A 253 -18.79 12.23 1.39
N ARG A 254 -19.53 13.35 1.38
CA ARG A 254 -21.02 13.32 1.32
C ARG A 254 -21.57 12.62 0.07
N ARG A 255 -20.82 12.55 -1.04
CA ARG A 255 -21.24 11.83 -2.26
C ARG A 255 -21.20 10.32 -2.12
N PHE A 256 -20.42 9.82 -1.17
CA PHE A 256 -20.31 8.41 -0.85
C PHE A 256 -20.83 8.10 0.57
N GLY A 257 -21.68 8.97 1.13
CA GLY A 257 -22.27 8.75 2.46
C GLY A 257 -21.27 8.77 3.62
N GLY A 258 -20.06 9.33 3.42
CA GLY A 258 -19.00 9.37 4.44
C GLY A 258 -18.30 8.03 4.67
N GLN A 259 -18.30 7.14 3.67
CA GLN A 259 -17.81 5.76 3.79
C GLN A 259 -16.30 5.60 3.48
N PHE A 260 -15.53 6.67 3.21
CA PHE A 260 -14.09 6.50 2.99
C PHE A 260 -13.32 6.45 4.31
N ASP A 261 -12.50 5.42 4.47
CA ASP A 261 -11.62 5.22 5.62
C ASP A 261 -10.27 5.92 5.42
N LEU A 262 -9.81 5.97 4.16
CA LEU A 262 -8.57 6.64 3.77
C LEU A 262 -8.78 7.50 2.52
N VAL A 263 -8.21 8.70 2.54
CA VAL A 263 -8.14 9.59 1.38
C VAL A 263 -6.68 9.96 1.14
N VAL A 264 -6.15 9.56 -0.02
CA VAL A 264 -4.80 9.90 -0.45
C VAL A 264 -4.87 10.88 -1.60
N SER A 265 -4.08 11.95 -1.51
CA SER A 265 -3.99 12.97 -2.55
C SER A 265 -2.55 13.20 -3.00
N GLY A 266 -2.35 13.35 -4.30
CA GLY A 266 -1.12 13.95 -4.85
C GLY A 266 -1.18 15.49 -4.82
N HIS A 267 -0.41 16.12 -5.71
CA HIS A 267 -0.29 17.56 -5.98
C HIS A 267 0.61 18.34 -5.00
N HIS A 268 0.67 17.88 -3.75
CA HIS A 268 1.59 18.42 -2.75
C HIS A 268 2.80 17.50 -2.60
N HIS A 269 3.98 18.03 -2.89
CA HIS A 269 5.22 17.25 -2.91
C HIS A 269 5.80 16.94 -1.52
N ASP A 270 5.30 17.59 -0.46
CA ASP A 270 5.65 17.22 0.92
C ASP A 270 4.56 16.34 1.52
N ALA A 271 4.95 15.18 2.02
CA ALA A 271 4.06 14.30 2.71
C ALA A 271 3.50 14.94 3.99
N THR A 272 2.18 14.84 4.15
CA THR A 272 1.46 15.29 5.36
C THR A 272 0.28 14.37 5.58
N MET A 273 -0.04 14.04 6.84
CA MET A 273 -1.15 13.16 7.18
C MET A 273 -1.90 13.68 8.40
N GLU A 274 -3.22 13.53 8.38
CA GLU A 274 -4.09 13.85 9.50
C GLU A 274 -5.32 12.92 9.53
N THR A 275 -5.74 12.48 10.72
CA THR A 275 -6.99 11.72 10.89
C THR A 275 -8.07 12.62 11.45
N ARG A 276 -9.23 12.68 10.78
CA ARG A 276 -10.39 13.47 11.19
C ARG A 276 -11.67 12.66 11.07
N SER A 277 -12.45 12.64 12.15
CA SER A 277 -13.77 11.98 12.16
C SER A 277 -13.76 10.52 11.70
N GLY A 278 -12.67 9.79 11.98
CA GLY A 278 -12.51 8.39 11.58
C GLY A 278 -11.93 8.18 10.18
N THR A 279 -11.76 9.22 9.36
CA THR A 279 -11.08 9.14 8.06
C THR A 279 -9.65 9.67 8.19
N THR A 280 -8.68 8.91 7.70
CA THR A 280 -7.31 9.41 7.51
C THR A 280 -7.19 10.10 6.15
N VAL A 281 -6.60 11.28 6.13
CA VAL A 281 -6.39 12.08 4.92
C VAL A 281 -4.91 12.41 4.83
N MET A 282 -4.31 12.20 3.65
CA MET A 282 -2.90 12.49 3.46
C MET A 282 -2.55 13.05 2.08
N TYR A 283 -1.54 13.90 2.06
CA TYR A 283 -0.70 14.09 0.88
C TYR A 283 0.41 13.05 0.90
N THR A 284 0.62 12.35 -0.21
CA THR A 284 1.66 11.32 -0.30
C THR A 284 3.06 11.91 -0.29
N GLY A 285 3.22 13.18 -0.66
CA GLY A 285 4.51 13.70 -1.07
C GLY A 285 4.92 13.15 -2.44
N ALA A 286 6.10 13.55 -2.90
CA ALA A 286 6.67 13.09 -4.16
C ALA A 286 7.62 11.90 -3.98
N ALA A 287 7.66 11.01 -4.97
CA ALA A 287 8.58 9.87 -5.00
C ALA A 287 10.05 10.28 -5.19
N GLU A 288 10.30 11.49 -5.68
CA GLU A 288 11.64 12.06 -5.86
C GLU A 288 11.69 13.48 -5.26
N ARG A 289 12.89 14.07 -5.17
CA ARG A 289 13.16 15.41 -4.64
C ARG A 289 12.50 16.54 -5.46
N MET A 290 11.19 16.66 -5.33
CA MET A 290 10.33 17.60 -6.03
C MET A 290 9.81 18.73 -5.13
N SER A 291 9.92 18.58 -3.81
CA SER A 291 9.54 19.63 -2.88
C SER A 291 10.40 20.87 -3.08
N LYS A 292 9.84 22.04 -2.79
CA LYS A 292 10.55 23.33 -2.80
C LYS A 292 10.90 23.80 -1.38
N ASN A 293 10.49 23.04 -0.37
CA ASN A 293 10.75 23.34 1.03
C ASN A 293 12.15 22.88 1.42
N GLN A 294 12.72 23.52 2.46
CA GLN A 294 14.10 23.24 2.88
C GLN A 294 14.21 21.96 3.70
N ASP A 295 13.20 21.67 4.52
CA ASP A 295 13.05 20.44 5.31
C ASP A 295 11.94 19.58 4.67
N SER A 296 12.19 19.11 3.45
CA SER A 296 11.18 18.38 2.67
C SER A 296 10.88 17.01 3.26
N THR A 297 9.63 16.57 3.06
CA THR A 297 9.18 15.20 3.32
C THR A 297 8.79 14.53 2.01
N ASP A 298 9.68 14.61 1.02
CA ASP A 298 9.60 13.95 -0.27
C ASP A 298 10.55 12.75 -0.34
N ARG A 299 10.64 12.15 -1.52
CA ARG A 299 11.37 10.89 -1.78
C ARG A 299 10.83 9.72 -0.95
N VAL A 300 9.52 9.56 -1.04
CA VAL A 300 8.74 8.67 -0.17
C VAL A 300 7.69 7.90 -0.96
N ALA A 301 7.44 6.67 -0.54
CA ALA A 301 6.27 5.88 -0.89
C ALA A 301 5.61 5.34 0.40
N TRP A 302 4.43 4.74 0.26
CA TRP A 302 3.64 4.28 1.40
C TRP A 302 3.18 2.85 1.21
N LEU A 303 3.42 2.00 2.19
CA LEU A 303 2.78 0.69 2.27
C LEU A 303 1.49 0.83 3.08
N VAL A 304 0.36 0.63 2.41
CA VAL A 304 -0.97 0.71 3.01
C VAL A 304 -1.52 -0.70 3.14
N THR A 305 -1.72 -1.16 4.38
CA THR A 305 -2.17 -2.53 4.66
C THR A 305 -3.50 -2.49 5.39
N SER A 306 -4.47 -3.25 4.88
CA SER A 306 -5.74 -3.49 5.55
C SER A 306 -5.65 -4.73 6.43
N ALA A 307 -6.27 -4.64 7.61
CA ALA A 307 -6.48 -5.76 8.52
C ALA A 307 -7.89 -5.62 9.10
N GLY A 308 -8.82 -6.40 8.54
CA GLY A 308 -10.23 -6.35 8.91
C GLY A 308 -10.89 -5.03 8.55
N SER A 309 -11.13 -4.18 9.55
CA SER A 309 -11.70 -2.82 9.39
C SER A 309 -10.72 -1.70 9.72
N SER A 310 -9.43 -2.03 9.81
CA SER A 310 -8.35 -1.09 10.11
C SER A 310 -7.40 -0.94 8.93
N VAL A 311 -6.77 0.24 8.85
CA VAL A 311 -5.76 0.56 7.85
C VAL A 311 -4.48 0.98 8.56
N ALA A 312 -3.39 0.26 8.30
CA ALA A 312 -2.04 0.64 8.68
C ALA A 312 -1.36 1.35 7.50
N ILE A 313 -0.62 2.42 7.79
CA ILE A 313 0.09 3.22 6.78
C ILE A 313 1.54 3.34 7.22
N GLU A 314 2.43 2.70 6.48
CA GLU A 314 3.86 2.66 6.76
C GLU A 314 4.62 3.47 5.70
N ARG A 315 5.55 4.30 6.18
CA ARG A 315 6.39 5.12 5.31
C ARG A 315 7.56 4.29 4.79
N TYR A 316 7.80 4.35 3.49
CA TYR A 316 9.01 3.86 2.85
C TYR A 316 9.83 5.05 2.33
N ASP A 317 11.02 5.25 2.90
CA ASP A 317 11.98 6.23 2.41
C ASP A 317 12.75 5.67 1.23
N ILE A 318 12.59 6.28 0.05
CA ILE A 318 13.24 5.81 -1.17
C ILE A 318 14.74 6.16 -1.10
N PRO A 319 15.64 5.15 -1.15
CA PRO A 319 17.06 5.30 -0.83
C PRO A 319 17.83 6.23 -1.77
#